data_AF-W2PLN7-F1
#
_entry.id   AF-W2PLN7-F1
#
_cell.length_a   1.000
_cell.length_b   1.000
_cell.length_c   1.000
_cell.angle_alpha   90.00
_cell.angle_beta   90.00
_cell.angle_gamma   90.00
#
_symmetry.space_group_name_H-M   'P 1'
#
loop_
_entity.id
_entity.type
_entity.pdbx_description
1 polymer ?
#
loop_
_entity_poly.entity_id
_entity_poly.type
_entity_poly.pdbx_seq_one_letter_code
_entity_poly.pdbx_strand_id
1 'polypeptide(L)'
;MMLHALFRLLQEEMEKLGKEVEKLQAKIDTFQKNEEAKLEQNLRESNYIRQAVLQQQASLVNVQSALSRLTTTQPGAPHATSIRLGSDFEVRWKTLKEMKPIKLRAAQHYLKERGRFVDDTSVFSFATRFIDRDGCSCGQIYDVVPFEGVSSVKLVFDALQHYFSNMEIRVTENLGDITIREDDGSSEPGISQCRFVSHLTNGPVLEMNTIICSEFKEADDEFGAGGPVGIFTEDFVDQDDLYPYFPEERIRQDATVVTQVRCHVKKNQK
;
A
#
# COMPACT_ATOMS: atom_id res chain seq x y z
N MET A 1 -30.74 -87.87 34.65
CA MET A 1 -30.92 -86.60 35.41
C MET A 1 -29.90 -85.52 35.05
N MET A 2 -28.60 -85.82 35.00
CA MET A 2 -27.54 -84.82 34.75
C MET A 2 -27.65 -84.08 33.39
N LEU A 3 -27.96 -84.80 32.30
CA LEU A 3 -28.10 -84.22 30.96
C LEU A 3 -29.24 -83.18 30.85
N HIS A 4 -30.32 -83.39 31.60
CA HIS A 4 -31.52 -82.54 31.58
C HIS A 4 -31.33 -81.25 32.39
N ALA A 5 -30.44 -81.26 33.38
CA ALA A 5 -30.04 -80.08 34.15
C ALA A 5 -29.07 -79.21 33.34
N LEU A 6 -28.14 -79.84 32.61
CA LEU A 6 -27.18 -79.15 31.75
C LEU A 6 -27.87 -78.45 30.56
N PHE A 7 -28.87 -79.11 29.95
CA PHE A 7 -29.69 -78.52 28.89
C PHE A 7 -30.49 -77.30 29.37
N ARG A 8 -31.03 -77.33 30.60
CA ARG A 8 -31.75 -76.19 31.19
C ARG A 8 -30.83 -74.99 31.47
N LEU A 9 -29.64 -75.23 32.01
CA LEU A 9 -28.61 -74.20 32.22
C LEU A 9 -28.23 -73.52 30.89
N LEU A 10 -28.05 -74.31 29.84
CA LEU A 10 -27.73 -73.80 28.50
C LEU A 10 -28.87 -72.95 27.91
N GLN A 11 -30.13 -73.36 28.13
CA GLN A 11 -31.31 -72.57 27.74
C GLN A 11 -31.40 -71.23 28.46
N GLU A 12 -31.16 -71.20 29.78
CA GLU A 12 -31.16 -69.97 30.56
C GLU A 12 -30.03 -69.02 30.13
N GLU A 13 -28.85 -69.57 29.83
CA GLU A 13 -27.70 -68.80 29.36
C GLU A 13 -27.94 -68.23 27.95
N MET A 14 -28.54 -69.00 27.04
CA MET A 14 -28.97 -68.52 25.73
C MET A 14 -30.03 -67.42 25.82
N GLU A 15 -30.99 -67.54 26.74
CA GLU A 15 -32.03 -66.51 26.94
C GLU A 15 -31.43 -65.22 27.51
N LYS A 16 -30.44 -65.35 28.40
CA LYS A 16 -29.72 -64.22 29.00
C LYS A 16 -28.85 -63.49 27.98
N LEU A 17 -28.08 -64.23 27.19
CA LEU A 17 -27.30 -63.71 26.06
C LEU A 17 -28.20 -63.07 25.00
N GLY A 18 -29.35 -63.66 24.69
CA GLY A 18 -30.34 -63.09 23.77
C GLY A 18 -30.84 -61.70 24.23
N LYS A 19 -31.18 -61.57 25.52
CA LYS A 19 -31.58 -60.27 26.11
C LYS A 19 -30.45 -59.25 26.10
N GLU A 20 -29.20 -59.70 26.26
CA GLU A 20 -28.02 -58.82 26.23
C GLU A 20 -27.71 -58.33 24.82
N VAL A 21 -27.86 -59.20 23.81
CA VAL A 21 -27.75 -58.84 22.39
C VAL A 21 -28.83 -57.83 21.98
N GLU A 22 -30.10 -58.04 22.36
CA GLU A 22 -31.17 -57.06 22.10
C GLU A 22 -30.87 -55.69 22.73
N LYS A 23 -30.36 -55.69 23.97
CA LYS A 23 -30.00 -54.46 24.69
C LYS A 23 -28.81 -53.74 24.04
N LEU A 24 -27.82 -54.48 23.55
CA LEU A 24 -26.68 -53.93 22.83
C LEU A 24 -27.11 -53.39 21.45
N GLN A 25 -27.99 -54.10 20.74
CA GLN A 25 -28.53 -53.64 19.46
C GLN A 25 -29.31 -52.33 19.63
N ALA A 26 -30.18 -52.24 20.64
CA ALA A 26 -30.90 -51.01 20.94
C ALA A 26 -29.95 -49.84 21.28
N LYS A 27 -28.84 -50.11 22.01
CA LYS A 27 -27.82 -49.10 22.29
C LYS A 27 -27.10 -48.64 21.02
N ILE A 28 -26.72 -49.56 20.13
CA ILE A 28 -26.08 -49.24 18.85
C ILE A 28 -27.01 -48.36 18.00
N ASP A 29 -28.28 -48.73 17.87
CA ASP A 29 -29.26 -47.96 17.10
C ASP A 29 -29.45 -46.54 17.67
N THR A 30 -29.49 -46.39 19.00
CA THR A 30 -29.57 -45.06 19.63
C THR A 30 -28.28 -44.24 19.45
N PHE A 31 -27.11 -44.90 19.48
CA PHE A 31 -25.83 -44.24 19.27
C PHE A 31 -25.71 -43.74 17.82
N GLN A 32 -26.05 -44.59 16.84
CA GLN A 32 -26.06 -44.23 15.43
C GLN A 32 -26.99 -43.04 15.15
N LYS A 33 -28.23 -43.07 15.66
CA LYS A 33 -29.17 -41.93 15.51
C LYS A 33 -28.64 -40.64 16.12
N ASN A 34 -28.00 -40.72 17.28
CA ASN A 34 -27.39 -39.54 17.92
C ASN A 34 -26.18 -39.02 17.12
N GLU A 35 -25.40 -39.91 16.52
CA GLU A 35 -24.24 -39.54 15.70
C GLU A 35 -24.68 -38.90 14.37
N GLU A 36 -25.70 -39.44 13.71
CA GLU A 36 -26.32 -38.85 12.52
C GLU A 36 -26.91 -37.47 12.83
N ALA A 37 -27.66 -37.33 13.93
CA ALA A 37 -28.22 -36.04 14.34
C ALA A 37 -27.13 -35.00 14.62
N LYS A 38 -26.03 -35.41 15.28
CA LYS A 38 -24.86 -34.54 15.50
C LYS A 38 -24.18 -34.15 14.18
N LEU A 39 -24.03 -35.09 13.25
CA LEU A 39 -23.43 -34.83 11.95
C LEU A 39 -24.28 -33.84 11.14
N GLU A 40 -25.60 -34.01 11.12
CA GLU A 40 -26.53 -33.07 10.49
C GLU A 40 -26.47 -31.69 11.13
N GLN A 41 -26.44 -31.61 12.46
CA GLN A 41 -26.31 -30.35 13.17
C GLN A 41 -24.99 -29.65 12.80
N ASN A 42 -23.87 -30.37 12.85
CA ASN A 42 -22.56 -29.84 12.48
C ASN A 42 -22.53 -29.35 11.01
N LEU A 43 -23.17 -30.08 10.10
CA LEU A 43 -23.29 -29.68 8.69
C LEU A 43 -24.11 -28.39 8.54
N ARG A 44 -25.22 -28.26 9.27
CA ARG A 44 -26.03 -27.03 9.26
C ARG A 44 -25.26 -25.84 9.82
N GLU A 45 -24.59 -26.02 10.95
CA GLU A 45 -23.76 -24.97 11.57
C GLU A 45 -22.60 -24.57 10.65
N SER A 46 -21.90 -25.55 10.05
CA SER A 46 -20.82 -25.30 9.10
C SER A 46 -21.30 -24.55 7.86
N ASN A 47 -22.44 -24.93 7.29
CA ASN A 47 -23.05 -24.23 6.15
C ASN A 47 -23.46 -22.80 6.51
N TYR A 48 -24.03 -22.60 7.70
CA TYR A 48 -24.40 -21.28 8.19
C TYR A 48 -23.17 -20.37 8.33
N ILE A 49 -22.11 -20.85 8.96
CA ILE A 49 -20.84 -20.11 9.09
C ILE A 49 -20.26 -19.79 7.71
N ARG A 50 -20.23 -20.77 6.80
CA ARG A 50 -19.75 -20.57 5.43
C ARG A 50 -20.54 -19.48 4.71
N GLN A 51 -21.87 -19.49 4.82
CA GLN A 51 -22.72 -18.48 4.21
C GLN A 51 -22.47 -17.08 4.80
N ALA A 52 -22.32 -16.99 6.12
CA ALA A 52 -21.99 -15.73 6.79
C ALA A 52 -20.62 -15.18 6.33
N VAL A 53 -19.61 -16.04 6.21
CA VAL A 53 -18.28 -15.66 5.69
C VAL A 53 -18.38 -15.16 4.25
N LEU A 54 -19.12 -15.84 3.38
CA LEU A 54 -19.32 -15.41 1.99
C LEU A 54 -20.01 -14.04 1.92
N GLN A 55 -21.00 -13.80 2.77
CA GLN A 55 -21.70 -12.50 2.83
C GLN A 55 -20.77 -11.37 3.29
N GLN A 56 -19.91 -11.63 4.28
CA GLN A 56 -18.90 -10.66 4.72
C GLN A 56 -17.87 -10.38 3.61
N GLN A 57 -17.39 -11.42 2.92
CA GLN A 57 -16.48 -11.27 1.78
C GLN A 57 -17.11 -10.44 0.66
N ALA A 58 -18.38 -10.69 0.32
CA ALA A 58 -19.10 -9.89 -0.67
C ALA A 58 -19.22 -8.41 -0.27
N SER A 59 -19.43 -8.15 1.03
CA SER A 59 -19.48 -6.78 1.57
C SER A 59 -18.12 -6.08 1.46
N LEU A 60 -17.02 -6.78 1.73
CA LEU A 60 -15.66 -6.26 1.55
C LEU A 60 -15.36 -5.93 0.08
N VAL A 61 -15.74 -6.81 -0.84
CA VAL A 61 -15.58 -6.57 -2.29
C VAL A 61 -16.37 -5.34 -2.74
N ASN A 62 -17.58 -5.14 -2.19
CA ASN A 62 -18.37 -3.94 -2.47
C ASN A 62 -17.66 -2.66 -1.98
N VAL A 63 -17.13 -2.68 -0.74
CA VAL A 63 -16.33 -1.56 -0.21
C VAL A 63 -15.10 -1.28 -1.08
N GLN A 64 -14.36 -2.32 -1.49
CA GLN A 64 -13.21 -2.17 -2.39
C GLN A 64 -13.61 -1.55 -3.73
N SER A 65 -14.73 -1.98 -4.32
CA SER A 65 -15.26 -1.40 -5.56
C SER A 65 -15.61 0.08 -5.40
N ALA A 66 -16.26 0.45 -4.30
CA ALA A 66 -16.59 1.85 -4.00
C ALA A 66 -15.33 2.71 -3.81
N LEU A 67 -14.32 2.20 -3.09
CA LEU A 67 -13.05 2.90 -2.87
C LEU A 67 -12.26 3.09 -4.17
N SER A 68 -12.17 2.07 -5.02
CA SER A 68 -11.54 2.18 -6.34
C SER A 68 -12.23 3.22 -7.23
N ARG A 69 -13.56 3.33 -7.15
CA ARG A 69 -14.29 4.39 -7.86
C ARG A 69 -14.02 5.77 -7.26
N LEU A 70 -13.90 5.88 -5.94
CA LEU A 70 -13.61 7.16 -5.28
C LEU A 70 -12.24 7.69 -5.72
N THR A 71 -11.21 6.85 -5.68
CA THR A 71 -9.83 7.22 -6.04
C THR A 71 -9.68 7.64 -7.50
N THR A 72 -10.48 7.07 -8.40
CA THR A 72 -10.50 7.48 -9.82
C THR A 72 -11.27 8.79 -10.06
N THR A 73 -12.26 9.10 -9.23
CA THR A 73 -13.09 10.31 -9.38
C THR A 73 -12.53 11.58 -8.74
N GLN A 74 -11.65 11.45 -7.75
CA GLN A 74 -10.94 12.55 -7.09
C GLN A 74 -9.44 12.25 -7.15
N PRO A 75 -8.82 12.34 -8.34
CA PRO A 75 -7.38 12.16 -8.47
C PRO A 75 -6.65 13.28 -7.73
N GLY A 76 -5.71 12.90 -6.88
CA GLY A 76 -4.87 13.84 -6.14
C GLY A 76 -4.31 13.17 -4.90
N ALA A 77 -3.06 13.48 -4.58
CA ALA A 77 -2.51 13.06 -3.32
C ALA A 77 -3.16 13.89 -2.19
N PRO A 78 -3.71 13.29 -1.13
CA PRO A 78 -4.39 14.05 -0.06
C PRO A 78 -3.50 15.08 0.66
N HIS A 79 -2.18 14.95 0.52
CA HIS A 79 -1.19 15.86 1.09
C HIS A 79 -0.70 16.93 0.09
N ALA A 80 -1.06 16.83 -1.19
CA ALA A 80 -0.74 17.85 -2.18
C ALA A 80 -1.52 19.13 -1.85
N THR A 81 -0.86 20.26 -2.01
CA THR A 81 -1.47 21.57 -1.77
C THR A 81 -1.14 22.49 -2.91
N SER A 82 -2.10 23.32 -3.31
CA SER A 82 -1.91 24.19 -4.46
C SER A 82 -0.72 25.14 -4.26
N ILE A 83 0.16 25.17 -5.25
CA ILE A 83 1.39 25.96 -5.28
C ILE A 83 1.24 27.03 -6.37
N ARG A 84 1.37 28.29 -5.95
CA ARG A 84 1.35 29.45 -6.85
C ARG A 84 2.58 30.29 -6.59
N LEU A 85 3.38 30.50 -7.64
CA LEU A 85 4.65 31.21 -7.54
C LEU A 85 4.62 32.46 -8.42
N GLY A 86 4.96 33.61 -7.83
CA GLY A 86 5.07 34.88 -8.54
C GLY A 86 6.43 35.06 -9.23
N SER A 87 6.58 36.16 -9.98
CA SER A 87 7.80 36.48 -10.72
C SER A 87 8.92 37.12 -9.86
N ASP A 88 8.61 37.62 -8.66
CA ASP A 88 9.61 38.18 -7.73
C ASP A 88 10.38 37.07 -7.01
N PHE A 89 11.69 37.00 -7.23
CA PHE A 89 12.55 35.94 -6.70
C PHE A 89 12.60 35.88 -5.17
N GLU A 90 12.66 37.02 -4.48
CA GLU A 90 12.75 37.06 -3.01
C GLU A 90 11.44 36.59 -2.37
N VAL A 91 10.31 37.09 -2.88
CA VAL A 91 8.96 36.67 -2.42
C VAL A 91 8.74 35.19 -2.72
N ARG A 92 9.17 34.72 -3.89
CA ARG A 92 9.09 33.32 -4.30
C ARG A 92 9.84 32.41 -3.34
N TRP A 93 11.12 32.67 -3.10
CA TRP A 93 11.94 31.84 -2.21
C TRP A 93 11.48 31.89 -0.76
N LYS A 94 10.97 33.05 -0.30
CA LYS A 94 10.32 33.14 1.01
C LYS A 94 9.10 32.20 1.08
N THR A 95 8.23 32.23 0.08
CA THR A 95 7.03 31.38 -0.01
C THR A 95 7.41 29.89 -0.01
N LEU A 96 8.39 29.50 -0.81
CA LEU A 96 8.91 28.14 -0.87
C LEU A 96 9.43 27.68 0.51
N LYS A 97 10.27 28.49 1.17
CA LYS A 97 10.81 28.20 2.51
C LYS A 97 9.71 28.03 3.56
N GLU A 98 8.66 28.84 3.51
CA GLU A 98 7.50 28.73 4.41
C GLU A 98 6.67 27.47 4.13
N MET A 99 6.55 27.04 2.88
CA MET A 99 5.82 25.82 2.48
C MET A 99 6.57 24.53 2.83
N LYS A 100 7.91 24.53 2.80
CA LYS A 100 8.75 23.35 3.04
C LYS A 100 8.32 22.51 4.25
N PRO A 101 8.28 23.05 5.49
CA PRO A 101 7.93 22.24 6.66
C PRO A 101 6.48 21.73 6.64
N ILE A 102 5.57 22.45 6.00
CA ILE A 102 4.15 22.07 5.87
C ILE A 102 4.04 20.85 4.94
N LYS A 103 4.67 20.91 3.76
CA LYS A 103 4.66 19.81 2.79
C LYS A 103 5.34 18.56 3.33
N LEU A 104 6.51 18.71 3.97
CA LEU A 104 7.22 17.58 4.59
C LEU A 104 6.37 16.88 5.65
N ARG A 105 5.73 17.64 6.54
CA ARG A 105 4.86 17.05 7.58
C ARG A 105 3.66 16.33 6.99
N ALA A 106 2.99 16.93 6.02
CA ALA A 106 1.84 16.31 5.35
C ALA A 106 2.23 15.01 4.63
N ALA A 107 3.40 15.01 3.96
CA ALA A 107 3.96 13.86 3.28
C ALA A 107 4.33 12.72 4.24
N GLN A 108 4.97 13.03 5.38
CA GLN A 108 5.26 12.05 6.44
C GLN A 108 4.00 11.39 6.98
N HIS A 109 2.98 12.19 7.30
CA HIS A 109 1.71 11.68 7.79
C HIS A 109 1.01 10.79 6.75
N TYR A 110 1.01 11.21 5.48
CA TYR A 110 0.45 10.41 4.40
C TYR A 110 1.12 9.04 4.27
N LEU A 111 2.45 8.97 4.24
CA LEU A 111 3.17 7.69 4.15
C LEU A 111 2.93 6.79 5.35
N LYS A 112 2.89 7.35 6.56
CA LYS A 112 2.56 6.61 7.80
C LYS A 112 1.20 5.95 7.73
N GLU A 113 0.17 6.69 7.29
CA GLU A 113 -1.18 6.15 7.14
C GLU A 113 -1.29 5.16 5.97
N ARG A 114 -0.70 5.49 4.82
CA ARG A 114 -0.74 4.66 3.61
C ARG A 114 -0.02 3.32 3.80
N GLY A 115 1.06 3.31 4.57
CA GLY A 115 1.89 2.14 4.87
C GLY A 115 1.49 1.35 6.12
N ARG A 116 0.44 1.76 6.86
CA ARG A 116 0.07 1.19 8.17
C ARG A 116 -0.03 -0.33 8.21
N PHE A 117 -0.48 -0.95 7.12
CA PHE A 117 -0.70 -2.40 7.03
C PHE A 117 0.22 -3.09 6.02
N VAL A 118 1.24 -2.39 5.52
CA VAL A 118 2.21 -2.91 4.57
C VAL A 118 3.45 -3.32 5.34
N ASP A 119 3.96 -4.52 5.09
CA ASP A 119 5.24 -4.96 5.64
C ASP A 119 6.37 -4.19 4.97
N ASP A 120 7.05 -3.35 5.74
CA ASP A 120 8.15 -2.49 5.29
C ASP A 120 9.49 -3.23 5.15
N THR A 121 9.55 -4.51 5.54
CA THR A 121 10.77 -5.33 5.43
C THR A 121 10.80 -6.21 4.18
N SER A 122 9.68 -6.27 3.45
CA SER A 122 9.51 -7.08 2.24
C SER A 122 9.31 -6.17 1.03
N VAL A 123 9.76 -6.63 -0.15
CA VAL A 123 9.46 -5.92 -1.40
C VAL A 123 7.95 -5.88 -1.59
N PHE A 124 7.42 -4.69 -1.83
CA PHE A 124 5.99 -4.49 -2.10
C PHE A 124 5.82 -3.50 -3.24
N SER A 125 4.84 -3.74 -4.10
CA SER A 125 4.47 -2.80 -5.17
C SER A 125 2.96 -2.81 -5.39
N PHE A 126 2.40 -1.62 -5.48
CA PHE A 126 1.01 -1.38 -5.84
C PHE A 126 0.95 -0.28 -6.91
N ALA A 127 0.31 -0.57 -8.03
CA ALA A 127 0.10 0.40 -9.08
C ALA A 127 -1.35 0.35 -9.58
N THR A 128 -1.95 1.51 -9.78
CA THR A 128 -3.26 1.66 -10.44
C THR A 128 -3.15 2.71 -11.53
N ARG A 129 -3.79 2.47 -12.67
CA ARG A 129 -3.91 3.42 -13.79
C ARG A 129 -5.36 3.61 -14.13
N PHE A 130 -5.74 4.84 -14.44
CA PHE A 130 -7.11 5.19 -14.75
C PHE A 130 -7.17 6.48 -15.56
N ILE A 131 -8.34 6.74 -16.14
CA ILE A 131 -8.66 8.03 -16.75
C ILE A 131 -9.53 8.78 -15.74
N ASP A 132 -9.19 10.03 -15.47
CA ASP A 132 -10.00 10.86 -14.58
C ASP A 132 -11.26 11.41 -15.28
N ARG A 133 -11.96 12.35 -14.62
CA ARG A 133 -13.17 12.96 -15.17
C ARG A 133 -12.89 13.93 -16.33
N ASP A 134 -11.69 14.49 -16.37
CA ASP A 134 -11.27 15.47 -17.37
C ASP A 134 -10.61 14.79 -18.58
N GLY A 135 -10.45 13.46 -18.55
CA GLY A 135 -9.88 12.67 -19.63
C GLY A 135 -8.36 12.48 -19.52
N CYS A 136 -7.75 12.91 -18.42
CA CYS A 136 -6.31 12.80 -18.18
C CYS A 136 -5.94 11.37 -17.78
N SER A 137 -4.80 10.89 -18.30
CA SER A 137 -4.24 9.60 -17.93
C SER A 137 -3.50 9.71 -16.60
N CYS A 138 -4.04 9.09 -15.55
CA CYS A 138 -3.50 9.14 -14.20
C CYS A 138 -2.92 7.79 -13.76
N GLY A 139 -1.91 7.87 -12.89
CA GLY A 139 -1.29 6.73 -12.23
C GLY A 139 -1.10 6.97 -10.74
N GLN A 140 -1.35 5.95 -9.92
CA GLN A 140 -0.97 5.94 -8.51
C GLN A 140 -0.05 4.75 -8.27
N ILE A 141 1.10 5.02 -7.65
CA ILE A 141 2.13 4.02 -7.37
C ILE A 141 2.48 4.10 -5.89
N TYR A 142 2.67 2.94 -5.26
CA TYR A 142 3.18 2.82 -3.90
C TYR A 142 4.07 1.59 -3.80
N ASP A 143 5.37 1.82 -3.58
CA ASP A 143 6.40 0.79 -3.56
C ASP A 143 7.18 0.79 -2.25
N VAL A 144 7.64 -0.39 -1.85
CA VAL A 144 8.60 -0.61 -0.76
C VAL A 144 9.77 -1.38 -1.33
N VAL A 145 10.97 -0.79 -1.20
CA VAL A 145 12.23 -1.36 -1.71
C VAL A 145 13.21 -1.51 -0.55
N PRO A 146 13.35 -2.72 0.02
CA PRO A 146 14.36 -3.00 1.04
C PRO A 146 15.77 -3.00 0.45
N PHE A 147 16.72 -2.36 1.14
CA PHE A 147 18.14 -2.43 0.82
C PHE A 147 18.86 -3.26 1.87
N GLU A 148 19.57 -4.32 1.46
CA GLU A 148 20.42 -5.12 2.33
C GLU A 148 21.89 -4.69 2.22
N GLY A 149 22.63 -4.71 3.33
CA GLY A 149 24.08 -4.41 3.35
C GLY A 149 24.47 -2.93 3.26
N VAL A 150 23.52 -2.01 3.38
CA VAL A 150 23.81 -0.57 3.40
C VAL A 150 24.25 -0.12 4.79
N SER A 151 25.30 0.70 4.85
CA SER A 151 25.94 1.13 6.10
C SER A 151 25.14 2.16 6.90
N SER A 152 24.38 3.05 6.24
CA SER A 152 23.56 4.05 6.91
C SER A 152 22.40 4.55 6.05
N VAL A 153 21.32 5.02 6.70
CA VAL A 153 20.20 5.70 6.03
C VAL A 153 20.68 6.98 5.34
N LYS A 154 21.64 7.68 5.96
CA LYS A 154 22.23 8.91 5.42
C LYS A 154 22.88 8.68 4.05
N LEU A 155 23.57 7.56 3.85
CA LEU A 155 24.17 7.21 2.55
C LEU A 155 23.12 7.15 1.44
N VAL A 156 22.00 6.47 1.70
CA VAL A 156 20.89 6.36 0.73
C VAL A 156 20.24 7.72 0.52
N PHE A 157 20.02 8.48 1.58
CA PHE A 157 19.49 9.84 1.49
C PHE A 157 20.38 10.74 0.61
N ASP A 158 21.70 10.70 0.79
CA ASP A 158 22.64 11.49 0.00
C ASP A 158 22.66 11.07 -1.48
N ALA A 159 22.56 9.77 -1.74
CA ALA A 159 22.42 9.25 -3.11
C ALA A 159 21.11 9.71 -3.77
N LEU A 160 19.99 9.70 -3.03
CA LEU A 160 18.71 10.24 -3.52
C LEU A 160 18.77 11.75 -3.72
N GLN A 161 19.38 12.50 -2.81
CA GLN A 161 19.56 13.94 -2.95
C GLN A 161 20.35 14.25 -4.23
N HIS A 162 21.42 13.50 -4.50
CA HIS A 162 22.19 13.63 -5.73
C HIS A 162 21.36 13.27 -6.98
N TYR A 163 20.53 12.22 -6.91
CA TYR A 163 19.60 11.87 -7.98
C TYR A 163 18.61 12.99 -8.28
N PHE A 164 17.93 13.54 -7.26
CA PHE A 164 16.93 14.61 -7.43
C PHE A 164 17.56 15.91 -7.95
N SER A 165 18.79 16.23 -7.54
CA SER A 165 19.52 17.40 -8.05
C SER A 165 19.90 17.29 -9.53
N ASN A 166 19.98 16.09 -10.09
CA ASN A 166 20.40 15.82 -11.48
C ASN A 166 19.35 15.00 -12.24
N MET A 167 18.07 15.17 -11.89
CA MET A 167 17.00 14.31 -12.37
C MET A 167 16.89 14.32 -13.90
N GLU A 168 17.13 15.45 -14.57
CA GLU A 168 17.08 15.57 -16.03
C GLU A 168 18.05 14.63 -16.74
N ILE A 169 19.27 14.49 -16.21
CA ILE A 169 20.27 13.56 -16.75
C ILE A 169 19.78 12.13 -16.55
N ARG A 170 19.30 11.80 -15.35
CA ARG A 170 18.87 10.44 -15.00
C ARG A 170 17.64 10.00 -15.77
N VAL A 171 16.69 10.89 -16.00
CA VAL A 171 15.51 10.63 -16.83
C VAL A 171 15.94 10.39 -18.29
N THR A 172 16.84 11.23 -18.82
CA THR A 172 17.37 11.07 -20.18
C THR A 172 18.11 9.74 -20.37
N GLU A 173 18.98 9.37 -19.44
CA GLU A 173 19.74 8.11 -19.48
C GLU A 173 18.83 6.88 -19.41
N ASN A 174 17.77 6.94 -18.60
CA ASN A 174 16.90 5.79 -18.36
C ASN A 174 15.84 5.58 -19.44
N LEU A 175 15.28 6.65 -20.00
CA LEU A 175 14.19 6.58 -20.99
C LEU A 175 14.70 6.69 -22.43
N GLY A 176 15.90 7.25 -22.64
CA GLY A 176 16.47 7.48 -23.97
C GLY A 176 15.98 8.74 -24.67
N ASP A 177 14.94 9.40 -24.13
CA ASP A 177 14.42 10.69 -24.62
C ASP A 177 15.11 11.86 -23.92
N ILE A 178 15.38 12.95 -24.64
CA ILE A 178 16.15 14.09 -24.12
C ILE A 178 15.29 14.90 -23.16
N THR A 179 15.74 15.04 -21.91
CA THR A 179 15.13 15.91 -20.90
C THR A 179 16.06 17.07 -20.55
N ILE A 180 15.54 18.29 -20.62
CA ILE A 180 16.27 19.54 -20.40
C ILE A 180 15.71 20.22 -19.15
N ARG A 181 16.59 20.69 -18.27
CA ARG A 181 16.22 21.57 -17.15
C ARG A 181 16.16 23.02 -17.67
N GLU A 182 15.00 23.67 -17.54
CA GLU A 182 14.75 25.05 -18.01
C GLU A 182 14.58 26.06 -16.86
N ASP A 183 14.79 25.67 -15.60
CA ASP A 183 14.91 26.60 -14.47
C ASP A 183 16.36 27.12 -14.30
N ASP A 184 16.55 28.06 -13.39
CA ASP A 184 17.84 28.68 -13.08
C ASP A 184 18.77 27.83 -12.19
N GLY A 185 18.35 26.60 -11.84
CA GLY A 185 19.07 25.70 -10.94
C GLY A 185 19.11 26.17 -9.50
N SER A 186 18.37 27.22 -9.15
CA SER A 186 18.42 27.79 -7.81
C SER A 186 17.81 26.85 -6.77
N SER A 187 18.49 26.76 -5.63
CA SER A 187 18.07 25.91 -4.51
C SER A 187 18.45 26.54 -3.19
N GLU A 188 17.62 26.27 -2.19
CA GLU A 188 17.86 26.57 -0.79
C GLU A 188 18.04 25.25 -0.03
N PRO A 189 18.59 25.25 1.20
CA PRO A 189 18.81 24.02 1.96
C PRO A 189 17.54 23.15 2.09
N GLY A 190 17.53 22.03 1.36
CA GLY A 190 16.43 21.07 1.32
C GLY A 190 15.15 21.58 0.68
N ILE A 191 15.21 22.59 -0.20
CA ILE A 191 14.12 22.91 -1.10
C ILE A 191 14.65 23.46 -2.43
N SER A 192 14.17 22.89 -3.53
CA SER A 192 14.46 23.35 -4.89
C SER A 192 13.19 23.41 -5.72
N GLN A 193 13.21 24.24 -6.75
CA GLN A 193 12.26 24.12 -7.85
C GLN A 193 12.97 23.44 -9.03
N CYS A 194 12.24 22.61 -9.75
CA CYS A 194 12.74 21.88 -10.90
C CYS A 194 11.74 21.99 -12.04
N ARG A 195 12.19 22.53 -13.18
CA ARG A 195 11.40 22.63 -14.40
C ARG A 195 12.09 21.84 -15.50
N PHE A 196 11.44 20.77 -15.93
CA PHE A 196 11.97 19.83 -16.92
C PHE A 196 11.10 19.81 -18.17
N VAL A 197 11.77 19.70 -19.31
CA VAL A 197 11.14 19.58 -20.63
C VAL A 197 11.70 18.35 -21.33
N SER A 198 10.82 17.38 -21.61
CA SER A 198 11.21 16.13 -22.25
C SER A 198 10.76 16.10 -23.71
N HIS A 199 11.72 15.86 -24.60
CA HIS A 199 11.51 15.69 -26.04
C HIS A 199 11.43 14.21 -26.38
N LEU A 200 10.21 13.70 -26.45
CA LEU A 200 9.96 12.31 -26.81
C LEU A 200 10.24 12.08 -28.31
N THR A 201 11.01 11.04 -28.65
CA THR A 201 11.53 10.77 -30.00
C THR A 201 10.46 10.74 -31.10
N ASN A 202 9.21 10.41 -30.78
CA ASN A 202 8.05 10.46 -31.69
C ASN A 202 6.77 10.92 -30.96
N GLY A 203 6.91 11.78 -29.96
CA GLY A 203 5.81 12.17 -29.08
C GLY A 203 5.67 13.67 -28.91
N PRO A 204 4.66 14.10 -28.15
CA PRO A 204 4.55 15.48 -27.72
C PRO A 204 5.74 15.87 -26.83
N VAL A 205 5.99 17.18 -26.74
CA VAL A 205 6.91 17.73 -25.74
C VAL A 205 6.20 17.71 -24.39
N LEU A 206 6.82 17.11 -23.38
CA LEU A 206 6.30 17.08 -22.02
C LEU A 206 6.95 18.18 -21.18
N GLU A 207 6.19 18.80 -20.29
CA GLU A 207 6.70 19.73 -19.30
C GLU A 207 6.31 19.29 -17.88
N MET A 208 7.28 19.28 -16.99
CA MET A 208 7.10 19.05 -15.56
C MET A 208 7.65 20.26 -14.80
N ASN A 209 6.84 20.90 -13.96
CA ASN A 209 7.27 21.98 -13.07
C ASN A 209 6.89 21.62 -11.65
N THR A 210 7.89 21.30 -10.83
CA THR A 210 7.71 20.76 -9.48
C THR A 210 8.63 21.45 -8.49
N ILE A 211 8.24 21.40 -7.21
CA ILE A 211 9.15 21.71 -6.11
C ILE A 211 9.52 20.42 -5.41
N ILE A 212 10.77 20.32 -4.97
CA ILE A 212 11.28 19.19 -4.21
C ILE A 212 11.72 19.69 -2.85
N CYS A 213 11.05 19.21 -1.80
CA CYS A 213 11.43 19.46 -0.42
C CYS A 213 12.12 18.22 0.14
N SER A 214 13.22 18.40 0.86
CA SER A 214 13.92 17.33 1.54
C SER A 214 14.31 17.69 2.98
N GLU A 215 14.32 16.66 3.82
CA GLU A 215 14.79 16.75 5.20
C GLU A 215 15.38 15.40 5.63
N PHE A 216 16.47 15.47 6.37
CA PHE A 216 17.08 14.31 7.03
C PHE A 216 17.20 14.61 8.52
N LYS A 217 16.79 13.64 9.34
CA LYS A 217 16.93 13.68 10.79
C LYS A 217 17.68 12.44 11.25
N GLU A 218 18.67 12.62 12.11
CA GLU A 218 19.41 11.51 12.72
C GLU A 218 18.55 10.68 13.69
N ALA A 219 17.55 11.32 14.31
CA ALA A 219 16.59 10.68 15.19
C ALA A 219 15.21 11.32 15.02
N ASP A 220 14.20 10.49 14.80
CA ASP A 220 12.79 10.91 14.73
C ASP A 220 11.91 9.83 15.38
N ASP A 221 11.26 10.17 16.49
CA ASP A 221 10.43 9.23 17.24
C ASP A 221 9.12 8.90 16.52
N GLU A 222 8.56 9.85 15.78
CA GLU A 222 7.21 9.75 15.22
C GLU A 222 7.15 8.93 13.92
N PHE A 223 8.17 9.07 13.08
CA PHE A 223 8.28 8.51 11.73
C PHE A 223 9.53 7.66 11.52
N GLY A 224 10.58 7.88 12.32
CA GLY A 224 11.84 7.12 12.28
C GLY A 224 11.94 6.01 13.33
N ALA A 225 10.92 5.81 14.17
CA ALA A 225 10.95 4.87 15.30
C ALA A 225 12.19 5.08 16.22
N GLY A 226 12.58 6.33 16.42
CA GLY A 226 13.75 6.73 17.21
C GLY A 226 15.09 6.63 16.46
N GLY A 227 15.07 6.23 15.19
CA GLY A 227 16.25 6.14 14.32
C GLY A 227 16.29 7.21 13.23
N PRO A 228 17.33 7.15 12.36
CA PRO A 228 17.50 8.10 11.29
C PRO A 228 16.44 7.94 10.21
N VAL A 229 15.93 9.08 9.73
CA VAL A 229 14.92 9.16 8.68
C VAL A 229 15.27 10.26 7.68
N GLY A 230 15.18 9.91 6.40
CA GLY A 230 15.24 10.84 5.29
C GLY A 230 13.88 10.89 4.60
N ILE A 231 13.45 12.08 4.19
CA ILE A 231 12.25 12.26 3.39
C ILE A 231 12.49 13.25 2.26
N PHE A 232 11.90 12.94 1.11
CA PHE A 232 11.72 13.80 -0.03
C PHE A 232 10.23 13.89 -0.35
N THR A 233 9.75 15.07 -0.70
CA THR A 233 8.43 15.24 -1.30
C THR A 233 8.54 16.16 -2.50
N GLU A 234 8.00 15.69 -3.62
CA GLU A 234 7.85 16.43 -4.85
C GLU A 234 6.38 16.78 -5.02
N ASP A 235 6.08 18.01 -5.43
CA ASP A 235 4.72 18.43 -5.74
C ASP A 235 4.72 19.44 -6.88
N PHE A 236 3.74 19.34 -7.77
CA PHE A 236 3.67 20.14 -8.98
C PHE A 236 3.24 21.59 -8.70
N VAL A 237 3.70 22.51 -9.53
CA VAL A 237 3.38 23.93 -9.43
C VAL A 237 2.14 24.24 -10.26
N ASP A 238 1.00 24.56 -9.64
CA ASP A 238 -0.24 24.84 -10.39
C ASP A 238 -0.09 26.05 -11.30
N GLN A 239 0.48 27.13 -10.76
CA GLN A 239 0.65 28.40 -11.44
C GLN A 239 2.04 28.97 -11.14
N ASP A 240 2.73 29.37 -12.20
CA ASP A 240 4.05 29.96 -12.12
C ASP A 240 4.11 31.18 -13.04
N ASP A 241 4.16 32.38 -12.46
CA ASP A 241 4.17 33.63 -13.22
C ASP A 241 5.56 33.93 -13.82
N LEU A 242 6.62 33.27 -13.34
CA LEU A 242 7.97 33.38 -13.92
C LEU A 242 8.13 32.43 -15.11
N TYR A 243 7.53 31.24 -15.00
CA TYR A 243 7.55 30.18 -16.02
C TYR A 243 6.13 29.72 -16.35
N PRO A 244 5.33 30.54 -17.07
CA PRO A 244 3.95 30.22 -17.37
C PRO A 244 3.83 28.95 -18.24
N TYR A 245 2.80 28.16 -17.98
CA TYR A 245 2.49 26.97 -18.76
C TYR A 245 1.77 27.33 -20.07
N PHE A 246 2.27 26.78 -21.19
CA PHE A 246 1.72 26.97 -22.53
C PHE A 246 1.16 25.65 -23.10
N PRO A 247 -0.15 25.38 -22.98
CA PRO A 247 -0.74 24.10 -23.37
C PRO A 247 -0.70 23.80 -24.87
N GLU A 248 -0.60 24.84 -25.71
CA GLU A 248 -0.48 24.69 -27.17
C GLU A 248 0.91 24.19 -27.59
N GLU A 249 1.92 24.38 -26.74
CA GLU A 249 3.31 24.01 -27.04
C GLU A 249 3.70 22.67 -26.39
N ARG A 250 3.18 22.41 -25.18
CA ARG A 250 3.67 21.33 -24.31
C ARG A 250 2.53 20.66 -23.55
N ILE A 251 2.62 19.35 -23.38
CA ILE A 251 1.71 18.60 -22.51
C ILE A 251 2.29 18.61 -21.09
N ARG A 252 1.45 19.01 -20.13
CA ARG A 252 1.82 19.03 -18.72
C ARG A 252 1.83 17.64 -18.13
N GLN A 253 2.90 17.32 -17.40
CA GLN A 253 3.05 16.10 -16.61
C GLN A 253 3.16 16.49 -15.14
N ASP A 254 2.04 16.38 -14.42
CA ASP A 254 1.98 16.65 -12.99
C ASP A 254 2.33 15.41 -12.17
N ALA A 255 3.15 15.60 -11.16
CA ALA A 255 3.55 14.56 -10.22
C ALA A 255 3.51 15.08 -8.78
N THR A 256 2.95 14.27 -7.89
CA THR A 256 3.16 14.40 -6.45
C THR A 256 3.79 13.11 -5.96
N VAL A 257 4.99 13.19 -5.40
CA VAL A 257 5.79 12.04 -4.99
C VAL A 257 6.21 12.22 -3.54
N VAL A 258 6.21 11.12 -2.77
CA VAL A 258 6.84 11.09 -1.45
C VAL A 258 7.75 9.88 -1.38
N THR A 259 9.02 10.14 -1.04
CA THR A 259 10.03 9.10 -0.83
C THR A 259 10.56 9.20 0.58
N GLN A 260 10.45 8.12 1.34
CA GLN A 260 11.00 8.02 2.69
C GLN A 260 12.06 6.92 2.74
N VAL A 261 13.16 7.20 3.43
CA VAL A 261 14.19 6.22 3.75
C VAL A 261 14.35 6.18 5.26
N ARG A 262 14.33 4.98 5.85
CA ARG A 262 14.57 4.77 7.27
C ARG A 262 15.20 3.39 7.50
N CYS A 263 15.77 3.18 8.67
CA CYS A 263 16.36 1.89 9.02
C CYS A 263 15.26 0.89 9.46
N HIS A 264 15.46 -0.37 9.11
CA HIS A 264 14.60 -1.48 9.53
C HIS A 264 15.42 -2.61 10.12
N VAL A 265 14.94 -3.18 11.23
CA VAL A 265 15.47 -4.44 11.76
C VAL A 265 14.63 -5.56 11.15
N LYS A 266 15.27 -6.43 10.36
CA LYS A 266 14.63 -7.62 9.80
C LYS A 266 14.13 -8.47 10.98
N LYS A 267 12.81 -8.58 11.13
CA LYS A 267 12.23 -9.51 12.11
C LYS A 267 12.45 -10.91 11.57
N ASN A 268 13.38 -11.64 12.17
CA ASN A 268 13.52 -13.07 11.89
C ASN A 268 12.18 -13.73 12.22
N GLN A 269 11.47 -14.22 11.20
CA GLN A 269 10.31 -15.08 11.40
C GLN A 269 10.79 -16.32 12.16
N LYS A 270 10.25 -16.53 13.36
CA LYS A 270 10.41 -17.77 14.11
C LYS A 270 9.49 -18.85 13.54
#